data_AF-A0A8X6MB13-F1
#
_entry.id   AF-A0A8X6MB13-F1
#
_cell.length_a   1.000
_cell.length_b   1.000
_cell.length_c   1.000
_cell.angle_alpha   90.00
_cell.angle_beta   90.00
_cell.angle_gamma   90.00
#
_symmetry.space_group_name_H-M   'P 1'
#
loop_
_entity.id
_entity.type
_entity.pdbx_description
1 polymer ?
#
loop_
_entity_poly.entity_id
_entity_poly.type
_entity_poly.pdbx_seq_one_letter_code
_entity_poly.pdbx_strand_id
1 'polypeptide(L)'
;MSHELKSFLTSQGIATSCTTPYNPAGNGQVERYNGIIWKIIQLALRSSNMKTEQWEGVIDTALYSIHFLLCTATNATPHERECFLILEDPI
;
A
#
# COMPACT_ATOMS: atom_id res chain seq x y z
N MET A 1 3.97 18.65 -9.14
CA MET A 1 3.53 17.59 -10.06
C MET A 1 3.97 17.97 -11.47
N SER A 2 4.66 17.08 -12.18
CA SER A 2 5.14 17.36 -13.53
C SER A 2 3.97 17.41 -14.54
N HIS A 3 4.16 18.17 -15.63
CA HIS A 3 3.16 18.28 -16.70
C HIS A 3 2.89 16.93 -17.37
N GLU A 4 3.95 16.15 -17.61
CA GLU A 4 3.88 14.82 -18.19
C GLU A 4 2.99 13.87 -17.37
N LEU A 5 3.25 13.78 -16.06
CA LEU A 5 2.46 12.94 -15.16
C LEU A 5 0.99 13.37 -15.11
N LYS A 6 0.72 14.68 -15.04
CA LYS A 6 -0.65 15.20 -15.04
C LYS A 6 -1.40 14.84 -16.33
N SER A 7 -0.72 14.97 -17.48
CA SER A 7 -1.30 14.65 -18.79
C SER A 7 -1.62 13.17 -18.92
N PHE A 8 -0.70 12.30 -18.46
CA PHE A 8 -0.92 10.85 -18.43
C PHE A 8 -2.10 10.46 -17.54
N LEU A 9 -2.16 10.96 -16.31
CA LEU A 9 -3.26 10.61 -15.38
C LEU A 9 -4.61 11.14 -15.89
N THR A 10 -4.62 12.33 -16.49
CA THR A 10 -5.83 12.90 -17.11
C THR A 10 -6.29 12.07 -18.31
N SER A 11 -5.38 11.54 -19.14
CA SER A 11 -5.75 10.68 -20.27
C SER A 11 -6.31 9.32 -19.85
N GLN A 12 -5.98 8.87 -18.64
CA GLN A 12 -6.57 7.67 -18.01
C GLN A 12 -7.86 7.96 -17.22
N GLY A 13 -8.34 9.21 -17.20
CA GLY A 13 -9.52 9.61 -16.43
C GLY A 13 -9.29 9.66 -14.91
N ILE A 14 -8.04 9.69 -14.46
CA ILE A 14 -7.68 9.69 -13.04
C ILE A 14 -7.58 11.13 -12.51
N ALA A 15 -8.41 11.46 -11.53
CA ALA A 15 -8.34 12.74 -10.83
C ALA A 15 -7.10 12.81 -9.92
N THR A 16 -6.42 13.96 -9.93
CA THR A 16 -5.22 14.18 -9.12
C THR A 16 -5.39 15.38 -8.19
N SER A 17 -5.06 15.21 -6.91
CA SER A 17 -5.05 16.28 -5.90
C SER A 17 -3.74 16.26 -5.11
N CYS A 18 -3.31 17.43 -4.63
CA CYS A 18 -2.19 17.56 -3.71
C CYS A 18 -2.70 17.97 -2.32
N THR A 19 -2.11 17.43 -1.26
CA THR A 19 -2.32 17.92 0.10
C THR A 19 -1.57 19.23 0.34
N THR A 20 -1.88 19.90 1.44
CA THR A 20 -1.17 21.13 1.86
C THR A 20 0.34 20.90 1.89
N PRO A 21 1.14 21.82 1.34
CA PRO A 21 2.60 21.73 1.40
C PRO A 21 3.11 21.56 2.83
N TYR A 22 4.16 20.76 3.01
CA TYR A 22 4.83 20.52 4.30
C TYR A 22 3.93 19.96 5.41
N ASN A 23 2.81 19.33 5.04
CA ASN A 23 1.90 18.68 5.98
C ASN A 23 1.82 17.16 5.73
N PRO A 24 2.77 16.36 6.23
CA PRO A 24 2.78 14.91 6.01
C PRO A 24 1.56 14.21 6.65
N ALA A 25 0.98 14.79 7.70
CA ALA A 25 -0.19 14.24 8.37
C ALA A 25 -1.42 14.16 7.45
N GLY A 26 -1.52 15.03 6.43
CA GLY A 26 -2.57 14.96 5.41
C GLY A 26 -2.58 13.64 4.62
N ASN A 27 -1.41 13.00 4.50
CA ASN A 27 -1.24 11.69 3.86
C ASN A 27 -0.98 10.58 4.90
N GLY A 28 -1.44 10.77 6.15
CA GLY A 28 -1.05 9.93 7.28
C GLY A 28 -1.36 8.43 7.11
N GLN A 29 -2.39 8.08 6.32
CA GLN A 29 -2.68 6.67 6.02
C GLN A 29 -1.56 6.03 5.21
N VAL A 30 -1.14 6.63 4.08
CA VAL A 30 -0.06 6.08 3.25
C VAL A 30 1.27 6.09 4.01
N GLU A 31 1.56 7.14 4.78
CA GLU A 31 2.77 7.20 5.60
C GLU A 31 2.82 6.09 6.67
N ARG A 32 1.68 5.81 7.31
CA ARG A 32 1.56 4.70 8.24
C ARG A 32 1.79 3.36 7.53
N TYR A 33 1.20 3.16 6.35
CA TYR A 33 1.37 1.92 5.59
C TYR A 33 2.81 1.72 5.11
N ASN A 34 3.52 2.78 4.68
CA ASN A 34 4.95 2.71 4.37
C ASN A 34 5.76 2.13 5.54
N GLY A 35 5.47 2.59 6.76
CA GLY A 35 6.09 2.06 7.98
C GLY A 35 5.71 0.60 8.29
N ILE A 36 4.48 0.19 8.00
CA ILE A 36 4.02 -1.21 8.18
C ILE A 36 4.73 -2.13 7.19
N ILE A 37 4.75 -1.76 5.90
CA ILE A 37 5.42 -2.52 4.83
C ILE A 37 6.90 -2.73 5.20
N TRP A 38 7.59 -1.67 5.60
CA TRP A 38 9.00 -1.78 5.97
C TRP A 38 9.24 -2.69 7.18
N LYS A 39 8.39 -2.64 8.21
CA LYS A 39 8.49 -3.54 9.36
C LYS A 39 8.30 -5.01 8.98
N ILE A 40 7.37 -5.29 8.08
CA ILE A 40 7.10 -6.67 7.63
C ILE A 40 8.25 -7.17 6.74
N ILE A 41 8.80 -6.31 5.87
CA ILE A 41 10.03 -6.62 5.13
C ILE A 41 11.18 -6.97 6.09
N GLN A 42 11.41 -6.14 7.10
CA GLN A 42 12.46 -6.41 8.11
C GLN A 42 12.22 -7.72 8.86
N LEU A 43 10.96 -8.04 9.18
CA LEU A 43 10.60 -9.31 9.80
C LEU A 43 10.91 -10.50 8.87
N ALA A 44 10.48 -10.43 7.61
CA ALA A 44 10.69 -11.49 6.62
C ALA A 44 12.19 -11.71 6.34
N LEU A 45 12.98 -10.64 6.24
CA LEU A 45 14.44 -10.73 6.09
C LEU A 45 15.10 -11.41 7.29
N ARG A 46 14.71 -11.04 8.52
CA ARG A 46 15.22 -11.68 9.74
C ARG A 46 14.86 -13.16 9.81
N SER A 47 13.61 -13.52 9.48
CA SER A 47 13.16 -14.90 9.42
C SER A 47 13.92 -15.73 8.38
N SER A 48 14.39 -15.09 7.31
CA SER A 48 15.15 -15.72 6.22
C SER A 48 16.67 -15.59 6.36
N ASN A 49 17.15 -14.97 7.44
CA ASN A 49 18.56 -14.63 7.68
C ASN A 49 19.23 -13.88 6.50
N MET A 50 18.49 -12.98 5.86
CA MET A 50 18.92 -12.16 4.73
C MET A 50 19.31 -10.75 5.18
N LYS A 51 20.11 -10.06 4.37
CA LYS A 51 20.50 -8.67 4.63
C LYS A 51 19.43 -7.68 4.16
N THR A 52 19.41 -6.48 4.74
CA THR A 52 18.46 -5.40 4.42
C THR A 52 18.48 -5.01 2.94
N GLU A 53 19.64 -5.08 2.29
CA GLU A 53 19.80 -4.73 0.87
C GLU A 53 19.06 -5.70 -0.06
N GLN A 54 18.72 -6.89 0.42
CA GLN A 54 18.02 -7.93 -0.33
C GLN A 54 16.49 -7.87 -0.12
N TRP A 55 15.96 -6.71 0.30
CA TRP A 55 14.54 -6.51 0.60
C TRP A 55 13.61 -6.88 -0.58
N GLU A 56 14.08 -6.71 -1.81
CA GLU A 56 13.37 -7.04 -3.04
C GLU A 56 12.99 -8.53 -3.09
N GLY A 57 13.81 -9.40 -2.50
CA GLY A 57 13.53 -10.85 -2.45
C GLY A 57 12.41 -11.25 -1.50
N VAL A 58 11.95 -10.34 -0.63
CA VAL A 58 10.88 -10.63 0.35
C VAL A 58 9.67 -9.70 0.23
N ILE A 59 9.68 -8.75 -0.71
CA ILE A 59 8.58 -7.78 -0.84
C ILE A 59 7.27 -8.47 -1.18
N ASP A 60 7.27 -9.47 -2.06
CA ASP A 60 6.07 -10.22 -2.42
C ASP A 60 5.46 -10.93 -1.22
N THR A 61 6.30 -11.58 -0.40
CA THR A 61 5.88 -12.22 0.85
C THR A 61 5.32 -11.20 1.84
N ALA A 62 5.93 -10.01 1.94
CA ALA A 62 5.48 -8.95 2.81
C ALA A 62 4.10 -8.40 2.38
N LEU A 63 3.93 -8.10 1.08
CA LEU A 63 2.66 -7.62 0.52
C LEU A 63 1.57 -8.68 0.62
N TYR A 64 1.87 -9.94 0.32
CA TYR A 64 0.92 -11.03 0.51
C TYR A 64 0.44 -11.11 1.96
N SER A 65 1.37 -11.03 2.92
CA SER A 65 1.02 -11.05 4.34
C SER A 65 0.14 -9.86 4.73
N ILE A 66 0.37 -8.66 4.18
CA ILE A 66 -0.45 -7.48 4.47
C ILE A 66 -1.87 -7.64 3.94
N HIS A 67 -2.03 -8.15 2.72
CA HIS A 67 -3.34 -8.20 2.06
C HIS A 67 -4.20 -9.39 2.48
N PHE A 68 -3.59 -10.51 2.87
CA PHE A 68 -4.29 -11.77 3.14
C PHE A 68 -4.31 -12.20 4.60
N LEU A 69 -3.59 -11.52 5.50
CA LEU A 69 -3.74 -11.78 6.94
C LEU A 69 -4.94 -11.04 7.52
N LEU A 70 -5.58 -11.68 8.50
CA LEU A 70 -6.73 -11.11 9.20
C LEU A 70 -6.33 -9.83 9.93
N CYS A 71 -7.03 -8.73 9.65
CA CYS A 71 -6.95 -7.54 10.48
C CYS A 71 -7.84 -7.72 11.70
N THR A 72 -7.25 -7.80 12.89
CA THR A 72 -7.98 -8.03 14.14
C THR A 72 -8.97 -6.91 14.47
N ALA A 73 -8.73 -5.69 14.00
CA ALA A 73 -9.63 -4.56 14.20
C ALA A 73 -10.92 -4.67 13.36
N THR A 74 -10.86 -5.30 12.20
CA THR A 74 -12.01 -5.43 11.27
C THR A 74 -12.55 -6.85 11.16
N ASN A 75 -11.86 -7.83 11.78
CA ASN A 75 -12.15 -9.26 11.68
C ASN A 75 -12.34 -9.74 10.23
N ALA A 76 -11.61 -9.13 9.30
CA ALA A 76 -11.59 -9.43 7.88
C ALA A 76 -10.20 -9.10 7.33
N THR A 77 -9.80 -9.75 6.25
CA THR A 77 -8.60 -9.41 5.49
C THR A 77 -8.83 -8.16 4.63
N PRO A 78 -7.80 -7.35 4.34
CA PRO A 78 -7.94 -6.26 3.38
C PRO A 78 -8.47 -6.72 2.02
N HIS A 79 -7.99 -7.86 1.52
CA HIS A 79 -8.45 -8.46 0.27
C HIS A 79 -9.95 -8.74 0.25
N GLU A 80 -10.50 -9.35 1.31
CA GLU A 80 -11.95 -9.60 1.41
C GLU A 80 -12.73 -8.29 1.33
N ARG A 81 -12.24 -7.21 1.94
CA ARG A 81 -12.93 -5.92 1.91
C ARG A 81 -12.85 -5.24 0.56
N GLU A 82 -11.73 -5.35 -0.15
CA GLU A 82 -11.58 -4.79 -1.49
C GLU A 82 -12.39 -5.57 -2.54
N CYS A 83 -12.29 -6.91 -2.54
CA CYS A 83 -13.05 -7.73 -3.48
C CYS A 83 -14.57 -7.68 -3.24
N PHE A 84 -15.02 -7.58 -1.99
CA PHE A 84 -16.45 -7.49 -1.69
C PHE A 84 -17.07 -6.19 -2.21
N LEU A 85 -16.32 -5.08 -2.20
CA LEU A 85 -16.77 -3.81 -2.78
C LEU A 85 -16.93 -3.88 -4.31
N ILE A 86 -16.16 -4.73 -5.01
CA ILE A 86 -16.27 -4.88 -6.47
C ILE A 86 -17.50 -5.70 -6.88
N LEU A 87 -18.01 -6.57 -6.00
CA LEU A 87 -19.15 -7.44 -6.31
C LEU A 87 -20.51 -6.79 -6.02
N GLU A 88 -20.57 -5.78 -5.15
CA GLU A 88 -21.83 -5.08 -4.83
C GLU A 88 -22.08 -3.80 -5.66
N ASP A 89 -21.05 -3.23 -6.31
CA ASP A 89 -21.18 -2.07 -7.19
C ASP A 89 -20.71 -2.39 -8.63
N PRO A 90 -21.58 -2.95 -9.50
CA PRO A 90 -21.28 -3.07 -10.92
C PRO A 90 -21.35 -1.67 -11.56
N ILE A 91 -20.22 -1.20 -12.08
CA ILE A 91 -20.14 -0.04 -12.99
C ILE A 91 -20.95 -0.33 -14.26
#